data_AF-A0A8T5LUN2-F1
#
_entry.id   AF-A0A8T5LUN2-F1
#
_cell.length_a   1.000
_cell.length_b   1.000
_cell.length_c   1.000
_cell.angle_alpha   90.00
_cell.angle_beta   90.00
_cell.angle_gamma   90.00
#
_symmetry.space_group_name_H-M   'P 1'
#
loop_
_entity.id
_entity.type
_entity.pdbx_description
1 polymer ?
#
loop_
_entity_poly.entity_id
_entity_poly.type
_entity_poly.pdbx_seq_one_letter_code
_entity_poly.pdbx_strand_id
1 'polypeptide(L)' 'KKALDELGLERYCCRALFLGHVDLIDTAAKFKKF' A
#
# COMPACT_ATOMS: atom_id res chain seq x y z
N LYS A 1 9.16 9.33 -7.26
CA LYS A 1 8.18 9.90 -8.23
C LYS A 1 8.08 9.01 -9.45
N LYS A 2 9.17 8.86 -10.23
CA LYS A 2 9.24 8.02 -11.46
C LYS A 2 8.57 6.63 -11.36
N ALA A 3 8.81 5.84 -10.30
CA ALA A 3 8.20 4.52 -10.16
C ALA A 3 6.65 4.51 -10.21
N LEU A 4 5.97 5.51 -9.62
CA LEU A 4 4.50 5.60 -9.68
C LEU A 4 4.02 6.19 -11.03
N ASP A 5 4.88 6.96 -11.71
CA ASP A 5 4.63 7.44 -13.08
C ASP A 5 4.73 6.29 -14.09
N GLU A 6 5.72 5.41 -13.93
CA GLU A 6 5.94 4.22 -14.78
C GLU A 6 4.81 3.18 -14.64
N LEU A 7 4.14 3.14 -13.48
CA LEU A 7 2.94 2.35 -13.23
C LEU A 7 1.65 3.02 -13.74
N GLY A 8 1.73 4.21 -14.35
CA GLY A 8 0.58 4.93 -14.91
C GLY A 8 -0.34 5.59 -13.86
N LEU A 9 0.11 5.76 -12.61
CA LEU A 9 -0.71 6.36 -11.55
C LEU A 9 -0.66 7.88 -11.62
N GLU A 10 -1.28 8.53 -12.59
CA GLU A 10 -1.14 9.98 -12.81
C GLU A 10 -1.80 10.85 -11.71
N ARG A 11 -2.90 10.39 -11.13
CA ARG A 11 -3.67 11.15 -10.12
C ARG A 11 -3.07 11.02 -8.72
N TYR A 12 -2.97 12.14 -8.00
CA TYR A 12 -2.38 12.19 -6.66
C TYR A 12 -3.12 11.31 -5.65
N CYS A 13 -4.45 11.20 -5.74
CA CYS A 13 -5.26 10.36 -4.85
C CYS A 13 -4.90 8.87 -4.97
N CYS A 14 -4.60 8.41 -6.18
CA CYS A 14 -4.18 7.03 -6.43
C CYS A 14 -2.76 6.78 -5.89
N ARG A 15 -1.86 7.78 -5.98
CA ARG A 15 -0.51 7.71 -5.40
C ARG A 15 -0.52 7.70 -3.88
N ALA A 16 -1.42 8.47 -3.27
CA ALA A 16 -1.55 8.57 -1.82
C ALA A 16 -1.86 7.21 -1.18
N LEU A 17 -2.64 6.36 -1.85
CA LEU A 17 -2.96 5.01 -1.39
C LEU A 17 -1.69 4.17 -1.19
N PHE A 18 -0.79 4.15 -2.18
CA PHE A 18 0.44 3.37 -2.12
C PHE A 18 1.50 3.99 -1.19
N LEU A 19 1.58 5.32 -1.16
CA LEU A 19 2.54 6.02 -0.29
C LEU A 19 2.15 5.96 1.19
N GLY A 20 0.86 5.80 1.50
CA GLY A 20 0.32 5.72 2.86
C GLY A 20 -0.05 4.31 3.33
N HIS A 21 0.17 3.28 2.51
CA HIS A 21 -0.16 1.90 2.88
C HIS A 21 0.78 1.39 3.98
N VAL A 22 0.20 0.89 5.07
CA VAL A 22 0.93 0.19 6.13
C VAL A 22 0.51 -1.26 6.11
N ASP A 23 1.48 -2.15 5.90
CA ASP A 23 1.21 -3.58 5.93
C ASP A 23 1.20 -4.09 7.37
N LEU A 24 0.02 -4.49 7.84
CA LEU A 24 -0.18 -5.06 9.17
C LEU A 24 -0.48 -6.56 9.10
N ILE A 25 -0.43 -7.17 7.92
CA ILE A 25 -0.85 -8.56 7.73
C ILE A 25 -0.02 -9.53 8.57
N ASP A 26 1.31 -9.33 8.65
CA ASP A 26 2.20 -10.18 9.45
C ASP A 26 1.91 -10.09 10.95
N THR A 27 1.45 -8.93 11.40
CA THR A 27 1.10 -8.71 12.80
C THR A 27 -0.26 -9.35 13.10
N ALA A 28 -1.25 -9.16 12.23
CA ALA A 28 -2.56 -9.77 12.36
C ALA A 28 -2.49 -11.32 12.25
N ALA A 29 -1.64 -11.85 11.36
CA ALA A 29 -1.48 -13.27 11.12
C ALA A 29 -0.92 -14.05 12.33
N LYS A 30 -0.24 -13.37 13.26
CA LYS A 30 0.21 -13.98 14.53
C LYS A 30 -0.94 -14.36 15.45
N PHE A 31 -2.10 -13.74 15.29
CA PHE A 31 -3.28 -14.03 16.08
C PHE A 31 -4.17 -15.02 15.33
N LYS A 32 -4.00 -16.32 15.60
CA LYS A 32 -4.96 -17.34 15.16
C LYS A 32 -6.26 -17.18 15.94
N LYS A 33 -7.39 -17.24 15.21
CA LYS A 33 -8.72 -17.17 15.83
C LYS A 33 -9.17 -18.50 16.47
N PHE A 34 -8.42 -19.59 16.28
CA PHE A 34 -8.60 -20.91 16.92
C PHE A 34 -7.26 -21.65 17.02
#